data_AF-A0A419H6L1-F1
#
_entry.id   AF-A0A419H6L1-F1
#
_cell.length_a   1.000
_cell.length_b   1.000
_cell.length_c   1.000
_cell.angle_alpha   90.00
_cell.angle_beta   90.00
_cell.angle_gamma   90.00
#
_symmetry.space_group_name_H-M   'P 1'
#
loop_
_entity.id
_entity.type
_entity.pdbx_description
1 polymer ?
#
loop_
_entity_poly.entity_id
_entity_poly.type
_entity_poly.pdbx_seq_one_letter_code
_entity_poly.pdbx_strand_id
1 'polypeptide(L)'
;MKNVKNHLFAINIAILLLIIAGCKEYTTKTKINSDGSCERIVIVEGDTSNIAGLPFQIPIDKSWKIEKKKSEKDSTKVVYTAEKKFNDVNDLNAEYGNQSKIGVKINFKKKFRWFYTYYEYEEKYKSFYPFKLTPLKNFLSKEEYRKFLDGDTSKVLKKRIDEYAGKGYIEHFLSEFLKACKKHNITDVSEASINAHKQQLMEQIDKKGEDVNEIINFLEKTLESKSLKVVEPDIELIIKNIESKMEWAGSANGTYTNQISMPGVILSTNSKSVKGNTVEWKVDSQRFQFEDFAMRVESRSANVSMFVITGIIFVLALLLLIIPKIRRK
;
A
#
# COMPACT_ATOMS: atom_id res chain seq x y z
N MET A 1 31.72 -34.47 -0.18
CA MET A 1 30.47 -33.92 -0.76
C MET A 1 29.54 -33.57 0.39
N LYS A 2 29.47 -32.28 0.75
CA LYS A 2 28.69 -31.78 1.89
C LYS A 2 27.24 -31.54 1.49
N ASN A 3 26.33 -31.90 2.39
CA ASN A 3 24.87 -31.84 2.33
C ASN A 3 24.30 -30.57 1.67
N VAL A 4 23.61 -30.78 0.54
CA VAL A 4 22.70 -29.80 -0.11
C VAL A 4 21.26 -30.33 0.00
N LYS A 5 20.84 -30.73 1.20
CA LYS A 5 19.46 -31.13 1.47
C LYS A 5 18.96 -30.36 2.69
N ASN A 6 17.81 -29.70 2.49
CA ASN A 6 16.97 -29.01 3.49
C ASN A 6 17.12 -27.48 3.56
N HIS A 7 17.07 -26.82 2.40
CA HIS A 7 16.71 -25.39 2.30
C HIS A 7 15.39 -25.16 1.54
N LEU A 8 14.62 -26.22 1.24
CA LEU A 8 13.49 -26.12 0.31
C LEU A 8 12.35 -25.19 0.77
N PHE A 9 12.14 -24.92 2.06
CA PHE A 9 10.94 -24.21 2.55
C PHE A 9 11.08 -22.68 2.65
N ALA A 10 12.15 -22.16 3.29
CA ALA A 10 12.46 -20.74 3.20
C ALA A 10 12.67 -20.31 1.74
N ILE A 11 13.22 -21.22 0.93
CA ILE A 11 13.28 -21.07 -0.51
C ILE A 11 11.88 -21.16 -1.13
N ASN A 12 11.02 -22.14 -0.84
CA ASN A 12 9.68 -22.26 -1.46
C ASN A 12 8.68 -21.18 -1.05
N ILE A 13 8.67 -20.66 0.19
CA ILE A 13 7.80 -19.54 0.58
C ILE A 13 8.36 -18.21 0.06
N ALA A 14 9.68 -17.99 0.11
CA ALA A 14 10.28 -16.82 -0.55
C ALA A 14 10.08 -16.90 -2.06
N ILE A 15 10.17 -18.10 -2.66
CA ILE A 15 9.87 -18.38 -4.05
C ILE A 15 8.36 -18.22 -4.32
N LEU A 16 7.45 -18.59 -3.43
CA LEU A 16 6.00 -18.40 -3.61
C LEU A 16 5.65 -16.89 -3.55
N LEU A 17 6.31 -16.14 -2.67
CA LEU A 17 6.27 -14.67 -2.64
C LEU A 17 6.90 -14.04 -3.90
N LEU A 18 7.84 -14.72 -4.56
CA LEU A 18 8.52 -14.26 -5.78
C LEU A 18 7.89 -14.76 -7.10
N ILE A 19 7.17 -15.89 -7.13
CA ILE A 19 6.74 -16.59 -8.37
C ILE A 19 5.31 -16.25 -8.80
N ILE A 20 4.44 -15.76 -7.92
CA ILE A 20 3.14 -15.19 -8.37
C ILE A 20 3.32 -13.76 -8.92
N ALA A 21 4.57 -13.27 -8.99
CA ALA A 21 4.98 -12.07 -9.72
C ALA A 21 4.95 -12.28 -11.25
N GLY A 22 3.84 -12.76 -11.79
CA GLY A 22 3.47 -12.36 -13.16
C GLY A 22 3.38 -10.83 -13.14
N CYS A 23 4.33 -10.15 -13.79
CA CYS A 23 4.55 -8.70 -13.78
C CYS A 23 3.24 -7.89 -13.96
N LYS A 24 2.56 -7.63 -12.85
CA LYS A 24 1.39 -6.76 -12.79
C LYS A 24 1.88 -5.33 -12.70
N GLU A 25 1.50 -4.53 -13.70
CA GLU A 25 1.74 -3.10 -13.72
C GLU A 25 0.42 -2.39 -13.46
N TYR A 26 0.34 -1.67 -12.35
CA TYR A 26 -0.80 -0.83 -11.99
C TYR A 26 -0.45 0.61 -12.32
N THR A 27 -1.27 1.27 -13.13
CA THR A 27 -1.18 2.71 -13.36
C THR A 27 -2.47 3.39 -12.97
N THR A 28 -2.39 4.29 -12.01
CA THR A 28 -3.51 5.13 -11.59
C THR A 28 -3.24 6.56 -12.03
N LYS A 29 -4.19 7.17 -12.73
CA LYS A 29 -4.13 8.57 -13.13
C LYS A 29 -5.31 9.31 -12.53
N THR A 30 -5.05 10.40 -11.83
CA THR A 30 -6.09 11.28 -11.32
C THR A 30 -5.89 12.67 -11.88
N LYS A 31 -6.95 13.27 -12.39
CA LYS A 31 -6.98 14.69 -12.74
C LYS A 31 -7.95 15.39 -11.81
N ILE A 32 -7.44 16.38 -11.07
CA ILE A 32 -8.26 17.25 -10.23
C ILE A 32 -8.55 18.53 -11.00
N ASN A 33 -9.83 18.91 -11.06
CA ASN A 33 -10.28 20.15 -11.68
C ASN A 33 -10.34 21.28 -10.65
N SER A 34 -10.37 22.54 -11.12
CA SER A 34 -10.34 23.72 -10.24
C SER A 34 -11.59 23.86 -9.35
N ASP A 35 -12.72 23.28 -9.76
CA ASP A 35 -13.96 23.24 -8.99
C ASP A 35 -13.92 22.21 -7.85
N GLY A 36 -13.03 21.23 -7.91
CA GLY A 36 -12.90 20.11 -6.96
C GLY A 36 -13.39 18.78 -7.51
N SER A 37 -14.00 18.76 -8.70
CA SER A 37 -14.34 17.53 -9.41
C SER A 37 -13.07 16.80 -9.87
N CYS A 38 -13.19 15.50 -10.11
CA CYS A 38 -12.04 14.72 -10.54
C CYS A 38 -12.37 13.59 -11.50
N GLU A 39 -11.36 13.21 -12.28
CA GLU A 39 -11.39 12.09 -13.21
C GLU A 39 -10.33 11.08 -12.77
N ARG A 40 -10.70 9.80 -12.70
CA ARG A 40 -9.81 8.69 -12.33
C ARG A 40 -9.76 7.68 -13.46
N ILE A 41 -8.55 7.32 -13.86
CA ILE A 41 -8.26 6.24 -14.78
C ILE A 41 -7.40 5.22 -14.05
N VAL A 42 -7.81 3.96 -14.05
CA VAL A 42 -7.03 2.83 -13.52
C VAL A 42 -6.71 1.90 -14.68
N ILE A 43 -5.43 1.63 -14.87
CA ILE A 43 -4.89 0.74 -15.89
C ILE A 43 -4.18 -0.41 -15.20
N VAL A 44 -4.51 -1.64 -15.60
CA VAL A 44 -3.83 -2.84 -15.11
C VAL A 44 -3.38 -3.67 -16.29
N GLU A 45 -2.08 -3.93 -16.37
CA GLU A 45 -1.49 -4.85 -17.35
C GLU A 45 -1.09 -6.16 -16.66
N GLY A 46 -1.56 -7.29 -17.17
CA GLY A 46 -1.28 -8.61 -16.60
C GLY A 46 -1.94 -9.76 -17.37
N ASP A 47 -1.87 -10.97 -16.83
CA ASP A 47 -2.40 -12.17 -17.49
C ASP A 47 -3.93 -12.20 -17.49
N THR A 48 -4.49 -12.77 -18.56
CA THR A 48 -5.92 -12.67 -18.92
C THR A 48 -6.90 -13.31 -17.93
N SER A 49 -6.44 -14.18 -17.05
CA SER A 49 -7.26 -15.15 -16.32
C SER A 49 -7.96 -14.66 -15.05
N ASN A 50 -7.71 -13.44 -14.54
CA ASN A 50 -8.47 -12.92 -13.38
C ASN A 50 -8.42 -11.40 -13.21
N ILE A 51 -9.40 -10.69 -13.77
CA ILE A 51 -9.71 -9.29 -13.40
C ILE A 51 -10.47 -9.25 -12.07
N ALA A 52 -11.27 -10.29 -11.82
CA ALA A 52 -11.96 -10.48 -10.56
C ALA A 52 -10.93 -10.89 -9.50
N GLY A 53 -10.81 -10.08 -8.45
CA GLY A 53 -9.94 -10.38 -7.31
C GLY A 53 -8.58 -9.69 -7.31
N LEU A 54 -8.31 -8.75 -8.23
CA LEU A 54 -7.10 -7.93 -8.20
C LEU A 54 -6.92 -7.21 -6.84
N PRO A 55 -5.70 -7.13 -6.31
CA PRO A 55 -5.38 -6.47 -5.03
C PRO A 55 -5.71 -4.98 -5.02
N PHE A 56 -5.36 -4.29 -6.11
CA PHE A 56 -5.87 -2.97 -6.41
C PHE A 56 -7.14 -3.16 -7.22
N GLN A 57 -8.29 -3.15 -6.53
CA GLN A 57 -9.55 -3.40 -7.23
C GLN A 57 -9.85 -2.25 -8.17
N ILE A 58 -10.11 -2.61 -9.41
CA ILE A 58 -10.78 -1.76 -10.38
C ILE A 58 -12.27 -1.88 -10.07
N PRO A 59 -12.98 -0.78 -9.75
CA PRO A 59 -14.42 -0.86 -9.60
C PRO A 59 -15.03 -1.24 -10.97
N ILE A 60 -15.78 -2.35 -11.01
CA ILE A 60 -16.29 -2.99 -12.23
C ILE A 60 -17.80 -2.79 -12.42
N ASP A 61 -18.40 -1.87 -11.68
CA ASP A 61 -19.83 -1.62 -11.85
C ASP A 61 -20.12 -0.84 -13.16
N LYS A 62 -21.40 -0.73 -13.50
CA LYS A 62 -21.85 -0.10 -14.74
C LYS A 62 -21.57 1.41 -14.80
N SER A 63 -21.13 2.04 -13.72
CA SER A 63 -20.80 3.47 -13.69
C SER A 63 -19.41 3.78 -14.25
N TRP A 64 -18.56 2.76 -14.41
CA TRP A 64 -17.24 2.90 -15.01
C TRP A 64 -17.27 2.59 -16.50
N LYS A 65 -16.55 3.40 -17.28
CA LYS A 65 -16.23 3.06 -18.67
C LYS A 65 -15.03 2.13 -18.67
N ILE A 66 -15.22 0.89 -19.12
CA ILE A 66 -14.20 -0.16 -19.08
C ILE A 66 -13.82 -0.59 -20.50
N GLU A 67 -12.52 -0.66 -20.77
CA GLU A 67 -11.94 -1.17 -22.00
C GLU A 67 -10.92 -2.28 -21.70
N LYS A 68 -10.96 -3.37 -22.47
CA LYS A 68 -9.98 -4.47 -22.43
C LYS A 68 -9.31 -4.59 -23.78
N LYS A 69 -7.99 -4.54 -23.84
CA LYS A 69 -7.19 -4.72 -25.06
C LYS A 69 -6.05 -5.71 -24.82
N LYS A 70 -5.52 -6.34 -25.88
CA LYS A 70 -4.26 -7.08 -25.79
C LYS A 70 -3.12 -6.08 -25.56
N SER A 71 -2.12 -6.45 -24.78
CA SER A 71 -0.93 -5.59 -24.62
C SER A 71 -0.17 -5.52 -25.94
N GLU A 72 0.26 -4.31 -26.29
CA GLU A 72 1.13 -4.05 -27.44
C GLU A 72 2.58 -4.47 -27.16
N LYS A 73 2.98 -4.55 -25.89
CA LYS A 73 4.33 -4.96 -25.47
C LYS A 73 4.46 -6.48 -25.41
N ASP A 74 3.39 -7.17 -25.01
CA ASP A 74 3.38 -8.62 -24.79
C ASP A 74 2.00 -9.19 -25.16
N SER A 75 1.94 -9.93 -26.26
CA SER A 75 0.67 -10.48 -26.80
C SER A 75 0.01 -11.53 -25.90
N THR A 76 0.72 -12.02 -24.87
CA THR A 76 0.17 -12.93 -23.85
C THR A 76 -0.58 -12.19 -22.74
N LYS A 77 -0.36 -10.87 -22.61
CA LYS A 77 -0.97 -10.01 -21.59
C LYS A 77 -2.15 -9.22 -22.13
N VAL A 78 -2.95 -8.73 -21.20
CA VAL A 78 -4.04 -7.80 -21.47
C VAL A 78 -3.90 -6.55 -20.63
N VAL A 79 -4.37 -5.45 -21.22
CA VAL A 79 -4.48 -4.14 -20.60
C VAL A 79 -5.95 -3.89 -20.32
N TYR A 80 -6.28 -3.75 -19.05
CA TYR A 80 -7.58 -3.28 -18.58
C TYR A 80 -7.49 -1.81 -18.27
N THR A 81 -8.42 -1.02 -18.79
CA THR A 81 -8.54 0.41 -18.49
C THR A 81 -9.95 0.68 -17.99
N ALA A 82 -10.08 1.29 -16.82
CA ALA A 82 -11.34 1.76 -16.29
C ALA A 82 -11.25 3.26 -16.02
N GLU A 83 -12.27 3.99 -16.45
CA GLU A 83 -12.37 5.44 -16.31
C GLU A 83 -13.72 5.85 -15.69
N LYS A 84 -13.68 6.80 -14.76
CA LYS A 84 -14.88 7.43 -14.18
C LYS A 84 -14.61 8.88 -13.79
N LYS A 85 -15.67 9.69 -13.84
CA LYS A 85 -15.71 11.07 -13.36
C LYS A 85 -16.49 11.14 -12.06
N PHE A 86 -16.06 12.03 -11.17
CA PHE A 86 -16.62 12.22 -9.84
C PHE A 86 -16.86 13.72 -9.62
N ASN A 87 -17.94 14.04 -8.90
CA ASN A 87 -18.27 15.44 -8.60
C ASN A 87 -17.28 16.05 -7.60
N ASP A 88 -16.73 15.22 -6.71
CA ASP A 88 -15.64 15.58 -5.82
C ASP A 88 -14.78 14.37 -5.42
N VAL A 89 -13.75 14.63 -4.61
CA VAL A 89 -12.82 13.61 -4.10
C VAL A 89 -13.44 12.72 -3.02
N ASN A 90 -14.51 13.13 -2.35
CA ASN A 90 -15.21 12.29 -1.39
C ASN A 90 -15.99 11.18 -2.09
N ASP A 91 -16.62 11.48 -3.24
CA ASP A 91 -17.25 10.46 -4.09
C ASP A 91 -16.21 9.42 -4.54
N LEU A 92 -15.03 9.86 -4.95
CA LEU A 92 -13.91 8.98 -5.30
C LEU A 92 -13.47 8.12 -4.10
N ASN A 93 -13.35 8.71 -2.92
CA ASN A 93 -13.00 7.97 -1.70
C ASN A 93 -14.05 6.91 -1.33
N ALA A 94 -15.34 7.21 -1.47
CA ALA A 94 -16.42 6.29 -1.16
C ALA A 94 -16.34 5.03 -2.05
N GLU A 95 -15.94 5.21 -3.31
CA GLU A 95 -15.70 4.10 -4.24
C GLU A 95 -14.62 3.14 -3.74
N TYR A 96 -13.46 3.67 -3.34
CA TYR A 96 -12.34 2.86 -2.85
C TYR A 96 -12.56 2.29 -1.45
N GLY A 97 -13.29 3.01 -0.58
CA GLY A 97 -13.56 2.61 0.81
C GLY A 97 -14.38 1.33 0.94
N ASN A 98 -15.19 1.00 -0.06
CA ASN A 98 -16.07 -0.18 -0.05
C ASN A 98 -15.47 -1.41 -0.76
N GLN A 99 -14.43 -1.24 -1.57
CA GLN A 99 -14.05 -2.25 -2.56
C GLN A 99 -12.55 -2.62 -2.54
N SER A 100 -11.65 -1.71 -2.17
CA SER A 100 -10.22 -1.99 -2.36
C SER A 100 -9.61 -2.89 -1.28
N LYS A 101 -8.95 -3.98 -1.70
CA LYS A 101 -8.17 -4.85 -0.80
C LYS A 101 -6.88 -4.16 -0.31
N ILE A 102 -6.25 -3.32 -1.15
CA ILE A 102 -5.26 -2.34 -0.72
C ILE A 102 -6.02 -1.07 -0.32
N GLY A 103 -6.07 -0.74 0.97
CA GLY A 103 -6.78 0.46 1.40
C GLY A 103 -6.21 1.73 0.74
N VAL A 104 -7.06 2.50 0.07
CA VAL A 104 -6.69 3.79 -0.54
C VAL A 104 -7.48 4.87 0.18
N LYS A 105 -6.79 5.92 0.64
CA LYS A 105 -7.43 7.10 1.22
C LYS A 105 -6.90 8.36 0.56
N ILE A 106 -7.81 9.18 0.07
CA ILE A 106 -7.50 10.42 -0.64
C ILE A 106 -7.97 11.59 0.21
N ASN A 107 -7.21 12.67 0.27
CA ASN A 107 -7.62 13.91 0.89
C ASN A 107 -7.35 15.03 -0.10
N PHE A 108 -8.33 15.92 -0.28
CA PHE A 108 -8.19 17.10 -1.11
C PHE A 108 -8.67 18.32 -0.35
N LYS A 109 -7.89 19.40 -0.38
CA LYS A 109 -8.26 20.68 0.20
C LYS A 109 -8.07 21.78 -0.83
N LYS A 110 -9.08 22.65 -0.92
CA LYS A 110 -9.08 23.86 -1.74
C LYS A 110 -9.14 25.06 -0.82
N LYS A 111 -8.20 26.00 -0.95
CA LYS A 111 -8.14 27.23 -0.16
C LYS A 111 -8.07 28.44 -1.08
N PHE A 112 -9.19 29.13 -1.22
CA PHE A 112 -9.23 30.41 -1.91
C PHE A 112 -8.47 31.47 -1.10
N ARG A 113 -7.64 32.25 -1.78
CA ARG A 113 -7.16 33.57 -1.37
C ARG A 113 -7.45 34.55 -2.50
N TRP A 114 -7.46 35.84 -2.22
CA TRP A 114 -7.90 36.87 -3.18
C TRP A 114 -7.36 36.67 -4.60
N PHE A 115 -6.03 36.61 -4.78
CA PHE A 115 -5.40 36.45 -6.09
C PHE A 115 -5.10 35.01 -6.51
N TYR A 116 -5.10 34.07 -5.57
CA TYR A 116 -4.66 32.69 -5.82
C TYR A 116 -5.53 31.71 -5.06
N THR A 117 -5.88 30.62 -5.71
CA THR A 117 -6.45 29.44 -5.05
C THR A 117 -5.37 28.38 -4.90
N TYR A 118 -5.22 27.86 -3.69
CA TYR A 118 -4.26 26.82 -3.33
C TYR A 118 -4.97 25.47 -3.23
N TYR A 119 -4.29 24.43 -3.66
CA TYR A 119 -4.80 23.06 -3.65
C TYR A 119 -3.78 22.15 -2.96
N GLU A 120 -4.26 21.31 -2.05
CA GLU A 120 -3.48 20.26 -1.41
C GLU A 120 -4.13 18.91 -1.73
N TYR A 121 -3.35 17.95 -2.22
CA TYR A 121 -3.79 16.59 -2.48
C TYR A 121 -2.86 15.61 -1.76
N GLU A 122 -3.45 14.66 -1.02
CA GLU A 122 -2.76 13.50 -0.45
C GLU A 122 -3.50 12.23 -0.88
N GLU A 123 -2.80 11.27 -1.47
CA GLU A 123 -3.31 9.90 -1.66
C GLU A 123 -2.43 8.93 -0.91
N LYS A 124 -3.05 8.08 -0.08
CA LYS A 124 -2.38 7.17 0.83
C LYS A 124 -2.76 5.73 0.52
N TYR A 125 -1.75 4.93 0.21
CA TYR A 125 -1.90 3.47 0.14
C TYR A 125 -1.60 2.89 1.52
N LYS A 126 -2.49 2.04 2.00
CA LYS A 126 -2.43 1.40 3.31
C LYS A 126 -1.56 0.17 3.30
N SER A 127 -0.86 -0.06 4.42
CA SER A 127 -0.05 -1.26 4.58
C SER A 127 -0.89 -2.52 4.63
N PHE A 128 -0.53 -3.46 3.75
CA PHE A 128 -1.24 -4.71 3.56
C PHE A 128 -0.50 -5.90 4.18
N TYR A 129 0.60 -5.73 4.90
CA TYR A 129 1.24 -6.84 5.60
C TYR A 129 0.34 -7.37 6.74
N PRO A 130 -0.05 -8.65 6.74
CA PRO A 130 -1.08 -9.15 7.65
C PRO A 130 -0.58 -9.44 9.08
N PHE A 131 0.74 -9.57 9.30
CA PHE A 131 1.30 -10.01 10.57
C PHE A 131 1.89 -8.83 11.37
N LYS A 132 1.05 -8.12 12.13
CA LYS A 132 1.41 -6.83 12.76
C LYS A 132 1.73 -6.89 14.26
N LEU A 133 2.09 -8.07 14.80
CA LEU A 133 2.39 -8.22 16.24
C LEU A 133 3.57 -7.33 16.68
N THR A 134 4.65 -7.35 15.90
CA THR A 134 5.79 -6.45 16.08
C THR A 134 5.78 -5.39 14.98
N PRO A 135 5.63 -4.09 15.26
CA PRO A 135 5.72 -3.05 14.24
C PRO A 135 7.10 -2.98 13.58
N LEU A 136 7.19 -2.72 12.27
CA LEU A 136 8.46 -2.63 11.53
C LEU A 136 9.45 -1.64 12.14
N LYS A 137 8.95 -0.46 12.56
CA LYS A 137 9.75 0.58 13.22
C LYS A 137 10.44 0.13 14.53
N ASN A 138 9.92 -0.92 15.18
CA ASN A 138 10.49 -1.48 16.40
C ASN A 138 11.52 -2.57 16.10
N PHE A 139 11.48 -3.15 14.89
CA PHE A 139 12.42 -4.18 14.45
C PHE A 139 13.69 -3.59 13.80
N LEU A 140 13.49 -2.58 12.95
CA LEU A 140 14.58 -1.87 12.29
C LEU A 140 15.23 -0.86 13.22
N SER A 141 16.52 -0.60 13.03
CA SER A 141 17.16 0.57 13.63
C SER A 141 16.54 1.86 13.09
N LYS A 142 16.70 2.97 13.81
CA LYS A 142 16.19 4.28 13.36
C LYS A 142 16.68 4.66 11.96
N GLU A 143 17.94 4.33 11.64
CA GLU A 143 18.52 4.62 10.32
C GLU A 143 17.97 3.70 9.23
N GLU A 144 17.86 2.40 9.51
CA GLU A 144 17.26 1.43 8.58
C GLU A 144 15.81 1.80 8.26
N TYR A 145 15.04 2.18 9.28
CA TYR A 145 13.65 2.60 9.11
C TYR A 145 13.54 3.87 8.26
N ARG A 146 14.42 4.87 8.46
CA ARG A 146 14.45 6.06 7.61
C ARG A 146 14.78 5.71 6.16
N LYS A 147 15.80 4.88 5.93
CA LYS A 147 16.17 4.40 4.58
C LYS A 147 15.00 3.66 3.91
N PHE A 148 14.27 2.83 4.65
CA PHE A 148 13.06 2.18 4.17
C PHE A 148 12.00 3.19 3.73
N LEU A 149 11.72 4.22 4.56
CA LEU A 149 10.78 5.29 4.20
C LEU A 149 11.25 6.10 2.98
N ASP A 150 12.55 6.27 2.79
CA ASP A 150 13.13 6.96 1.63
C ASP A 150 13.14 6.09 0.34
N GLY A 151 12.72 4.83 0.45
CA GLY A 151 12.64 3.88 -0.67
C GLY A 151 13.99 3.26 -1.04
N ASP A 152 14.89 3.10 -0.08
CA ASP A 152 16.18 2.40 -0.28
C ASP A 152 15.94 0.93 -0.69
N THR A 153 16.58 0.52 -1.78
CA THR A 153 16.47 -0.82 -2.38
C THR A 153 17.73 -1.67 -2.19
N SER A 154 18.62 -1.26 -1.29
CA SER A 154 19.86 -1.97 -0.99
C SER A 154 19.61 -3.40 -0.49
N LYS A 155 20.51 -4.30 -0.87
CA LYS A 155 20.43 -5.72 -0.48
C LYS A 155 20.41 -5.92 1.04
N VAL A 156 21.13 -5.06 1.78
CA VAL A 156 21.19 -5.11 3.25
C VAL A 156 19.83 -4.82 3.85
N LEU A 157 19.18 -3.73 3.44
CA LEU A 157 17.85 -3.40 3.94
C LEU A 157 16.83 -4.44 3.51
N LYS A 158 16.88 -4.90 2.25
CA LYS A 158 16.01 -5.97 1.76
C LYS A 158 16.08 -7.23 2.64
N LYS A 159 17.30 -7.68 2.97
CA LYS A 159 17.50 -8.83 3.88
C LYS A 159 16.85 -8.60 5.25
N ARG A 160 16.97 -7.40 5.81
CA ARG A 160 16.36 -7.05 7.10
C ARG A 160 14.83 -7.04 7.04
N ILE A 161 14.26 -6.59 5.93
CA ILE A 161 12.81 -6.67 5.67
C ILE A 161 12.36 -8.13 5.53
N ASP A 162 13.14 -8.97 4.84
CA ASP A 162 12.83 -10.40 4.70
C ASP A 162 12.90 -11.12 6.07
N GLU A 163 13.89 -10.80 6.91
CA GLU A 163 14.00 -11.28 8.30
C GLU A 163 12.80 -10.85 9.15
N TYR A 164 12.34 -9.61 9.02
CA TYR A 164 11.14 -9.11 9.68
C TYR A 164 9.90 -9.87 9.23
N ALA A 165 9.73 -10.06 7.92
CA ALA A 165 8.59 -10.76 7.34
C ALA A 165 8.52 -12.22 7.80
N GLY A 166 9.67 -12.90 7.86
CA GLY A 166 9.79 -14.26 8.36
C GLY A 166 9.44 -14.39 9.84
N LYS A 167 9.92 -13.48 10.67
CA LYS A 167 9.57 -13.45 12.10
C LYS A 167 8.09 -13.21 12.32
N GLY A 168 7.47 -12.30 11.56
CA GLY A 168 6.09 -11.89 11.79
C GLY A 168 5.07 -13.03 11.66
N TYR A 169 5.18 -13.90 10.65
CA TYR A 169 4.25 -15.01 10.50
C TYR A 169 4.45 -16.10 11.56
N ILE A 170 5.68 -16.33 12.01
CA ILE A 170 5.96 -17.30 13.08
C ILE A 170 5.49 -16.78 14.45
N GLU A 171 5.69 -15.50 14.74
CA GLU A 171 5.09 -14.88 15.93
C GLU A 171 3.57 -15.01 15.91
N HIS A 172 2.95 -14.84 14.74
CA HIS A 172 1.52 -15.05 14.58
C HIS A 172 1.12 -16.52 14.83
N PHE A 173 1.85 -17.47 14.26
CA PHE A 173 1.66 -18.90 14.51
C PHE A 173 1.70 -19.22 16.02
N LEU A 174 2.75 -18.79 16.71
CA LEU A 174 2.93 -19.06 18.15
C LEU A 174 1.82 -18.42 18.99
N SER A 175 1.38 -17.22 18.63
CA SER A 175 0.24 -16.55 19.27
C SER A 175 -1.06 -17.35 19.12
N GLU A 176 -1.39 -17.80 17.90
CA GLU A 176 -2.60 -18.58 17.67
C GLU A 176 -2.51 -20.00 18.28
N PHE A 177 -1.33 -20.61 18.24
CA PHE A 177 -1.06 -21.88 18.92
C PHE A 177 -1.29 -21.79 20.43
N LEU A 178 -0.83 -20.71 21.08
CA LEU A 178 -1.10 -20.50 22.51
C LEU A 178 -2.60 -20.35 22.79
N LYS A 179 -3.36 -19.72 21.90
CA LYS A 179 -4.83 -19.63 22.01
C LYS A 179 -5.47 -21.02 21.87
N ALA A 180 -5.00 -21.83 20.95
CA ALA A 180 -5.46 -23.21 20.80
C ALA A 180 -5.17 -24.05 22.06
N CYS A 181 -3.98 -23.93 22.63
CA CYS A 181 -3.63 -24.57 23.90
C CYS A 181 -4.62 -24.19 25.02
N LYS A 182 -4.91 -22.89 25.17
CA LYS A 182 -5.88 -22.39 26.15
C LYS A 182 -7.30 -22.93 25.90
N LYS A 183 -7.74 -22.97 24.65
CA LYS A 183 -9.05 -23.53 24.24
C LYS A 183 -9.20 -25.01 24.64
N HIS A 184 -8.12 -25.77 24.59
CA HIS A 184 -8.09 -27.20 24.96
C HIS A 184 -7.63 -27.48 26.40
N ASN A 185 -7.57 -26.45 27.26
CA ASN A 185 -7.16 -26.55 28.66
C ASN A 185 -5.74 -27.12 28.88
N ILE A 186 -4.82 -26.87 27.95
CA ILE A 186 -3.41 -27.23 28.06
C ILE A 186 -2.70 -26.17 28.92
N THR A 187 -2.22 -26.55 30.11
CA THR A 187 -1.69 -25.63 31.12
C THR A 187 -0.16 -25.62 31.25
N ASP A 188 0.51 -26.63 30.72
CA ASP A 188 1.97 -26.77 30.66
C ASP A 188 2.61 -25.87 29.57
N VAL A 189 1.82 -25.39 28.62
CA VAL A 189 2.24 -24.35 27.66
C VAL A 189 1.78 -22.97 28.13
N SER A 190 2.73 -22.04 28.24
CA SER A 190 2.47 -20.66 28.65
C SER A 190 3.21 -19.67 27.75
N GLU A 191 2.84 -18.39 27.85
CA GLU A 191 3.58 -17.32 27.17
C GLU A 191 5.04 -17.25 27.63
N ALA A 192 5.30 -17.54 28.91
CA ALA A 192 6.65 -17.59 29.45
C ALA A 192 7.48 -18.72 28.83
N SER A 193 6.92 -19.94 28.68
CA SER A 193 7.64 -21.06 28.07
C SER A 193 7.89 -20.88 26.57
N ILE A 194 6.95 -20.26 25.85
CA ILE A 194 7.14 -19.84 24.45
C ILE A 194 8.24 -18.78 24.35
N ASN A 195 8.22 -17.76 25.19
CA ASN A 195 9.23 -16.69 25.18
C ASN A 195 10.62 -17.21 25.53
N ALA A 196 10.73 -18.13 26.50
CA ALA A 196 12.01 -18.76 26.88
C ALA A 196 12.67 -19.50 25.71
N HIS A 197 11.87 -20.11 24.83
CA HIS A 197 12.34 -20.87 23.67
C HIS A 197 12.16 -20.13 22.33
N LYS A 198 11.84 -18.83 22.36
CA LYS A 198 11.37 -18.07 21.18
C LYS A 198 12.31 -18.20 19.98
N GLN A 199 13.62 -18.07 20.18
CA GLN A 199 14.59 -18.18 19.08
C GLN A 199 14.61 -19.58 18.46
N GLN A 200 14.65 -20.62 19.30
CA GLN A 200 14.67 -22.00 18.83
C GLN A 200 13.36 -22.35 18.10
N LEU A 201 12.22 -21.92 18.64
CA LEU A 201 10.91 -22.10 18.01
C LEU A 201 10.88 -21.42 16.64
N MET A 202 11.35 -20.17 16.56
CA MET A 202 11.42 -19.43 15.29
C MET A 202 12.29 -20.15 14.25
N GLU A 203 13.50 -20.55 14.60
CA GLU A 203 14.41 -21.17 13.64
C GLU A 203 13.95 -22.55 13.16
N GLN A 204 13.27 -23.32 14.01
CA GLN A 204 12.89 -24.69 13.70
C GLN A 204 11.53 -24.78 13.01
N ILE A 205 10.56 -23.93 13.35
CA ILE A 205 9.29 -23.84 12.62
C ILE A 205 9.55 -23.42 11.17
N ASP A 206 10.48 -22.47 10.94
CA ASP A 206 10.90 -22.07 9.59
C ASP A 206 11.60 -23.22 8.81
N LYS A 207 12.28 -24.14 9.50
CA LYS A 207 13.01 -25.27 8.88
C LYS A 207 12.16 -26.52 8.65
N LYS A 208 11.21 -26.81 9.54
CA LYS A 208 10.47 -28.09 9.59
C LYS A 208 9.29 -28.16 8.61
N GLY A 209 8.89 -27.05 7.99
CA GLY A 209 7.89 -27.04 6.92
C GLY A 209 6.45 -27.33 7.38
N GLU A 210 5.60 -27.79 6.46
CA GLU A 210 4.15 -27.99 6.62
C GLU A 210 3.75 -29.29 7.35
N ASP A 211 4.70 -30.15 7.72
CA ASP A 211 4.36 -31.39 8.41
C ASP A 211 3.92 -31.09 9.85
N VAL A 212 2.61 -31.12 10.07
CA VAL A 212 1.97 -30.85 11.36
C VAL A 212 2.45 -31.81 12.44
N ASN A 213 2.74 -33.08 12.12
CA ASN A 213 3.25 -34.03 13.09
C ASN A 213 4.70 -33.68 13.49
N GLU A 214 5.53 -33.28 12.54
CA GLU A 214 6.88 -32.80 12.87
C GLU A 214 6.88 -31.53 13.72
N ILE A 215 5.95 -30.61 13.45
CA ILE A 215 5.74 -29.39 14.23
C ILE A 215 5.31 -29.76 15.66
N ILE A 216 4.30 -30.62 15.82
CA ILE A 216 3.81 -31.06 17.13
C ILE A 216 4.92 -31.74 17.92
N ASN A 217 5.61 -32.73 17.33
CA ASN A 217 6.70 -33.44 18.00
C ASN A 217 7.81 -32.47 18.46
N PHE A 218 8.10 -31.46 17.65
CA PHE A 218 9.07 -30.42 18.01
C PHE A 218 8.58 -29.51 19.14
N LEU A 219 7.31 -29.09 19.11
CA LEU A 219 6.70 -28.27 20.14
C LEU A 219 6.62 -29.04 21.47
N GLU A 220 6.22 -30.31 21.46
CA GLU A 220 6.18 -31.17 22.64
C GLU A 220 7.56 -31.30 23.28
N LYS A 221 8.58 -31.54 22.47
CA LYS A 221 9.97 -31.62 22.93
C LYS A 221 10.49 -30.29 23.49
N THR A 222 10.16 -29.17 22.84
CA THR A 222 10.74 -27.85 23.18
C THR A 222 10.02 -27.19 24.35
N LEU A 223 8.71 -27.42 24.46
CA LEU A 223 7.86 -26.85 25.51
C LEU A 223 7.64 -27.83 26.67
N GLU A 224 8.27 -29.02 26.60
CA GLU A 224 8.13 -30.11 27.57
C GLU A 224 6.67 -30.53 27.82
N SER A 225 5.83 -30.41 26.79
CA SER A 225 4.41 -30.75 26.83
C SER A 225 4.15 -32.14 26.25
N LYS A 226 3.17 -32.86 26.82
CA LYS A 226 2.79 -34.23 26.38
C LYS A 226 1.38 -34.31 25.80
N SER A 227 0.72 -33.18 25.60
CA SER A 227 -0.70 -33.12 25.29
C SER A 227 -1.01 -32.29 24.06
N LEU A 228 -0.05 -32.08 23.16
CA LEU A 228 -0.24 -31.19 22.01
C LEU A 228 -0.91 -31.89 20.83
N LYS A 229 -1.01 -33.22 20.82
CA LYS A 229 -1.73 -33.94 19.76
C LYS A 229 -3.20 -33.50 19.63
N VAL A 230 -3.85 -33.06 20.71
CA VAL A 230 -5.25 -32.57 20.67
C VAL A 230 -5.40 -31.24 19.89
N VAL A 231 -4.32 -30.45 19.76
CA VAL A 231 -4.35 -29.17 19.03
C VAL A 231 -3.98 -29.31 17.55
N GLU A 232 -3.77 -30.52 17.06
CA GLU A 232 -3.45 -30.80 15.65
C GLU A 232 -4.42 -30.15 14.66
N PRO A 233 -5.77 -30.26 14.81
CA PRO A 233 -6.70 -29.61 13.89
C PRO A 233 -6.62 -28.08 13.94
N ASP A 234 -6.30 -27.51 15.10
CA ASP A 234 -6.10 -26.06 15.22
C ASP A 234 -4.80 -25.63 14.54
N ILE A 235 -3.72 -26.42 14.64
CA ILE A 235 -2.45 -26.16 13.93
C ILE A 235 -2.65 -26.19 12.41
N GLU A 236 -3.36 -27.19 11.87
CA GLU A 236 -3.72 -27.25 10.45
C GLU A 236 -4.47 -25.99 10.00
N LEU A 237 -5.46 -25.56 10.79
CA LEU A 237 -6.23 -24.36 10.51
C LEU A 237 -5.38 -23.09 10.59
N ILE A 238 -4.46 -23.00 11.55
CA ILE A 238 -3.54 -21.87 11.70
C ILE A 238 -2.63 -21.76 10.47
N ILE A 239 -2.02 -22.87 10.04
CA ILE A 239 -1.14 -22.91 8.85
C ILE A 239 -1.93 -22.45 7.62
N LYS A 240 -3.10 -23.04 7.38
CA LYS A 240 -3.97 -22.65 6.26
C LYS A 240 -4.36 -21.17 6.28
N ASN A 241 -4.63 -20.61 7.46
CA ASN A 241 -4.94 -19.19 7.62
C ASN A 241 -3.72 -18.30 7.32
N ILE A 242 -2.51 -18.72 7.72
CA ILE A 242 -1.26 -18.03 7.43
C ILE A 242 -0.99 -18.06 5.93
N GLU A 243 -1.11 -19.23 5.29
CA GLU A 243 -0.99 -19.40 3.84
C GLU A 243 -1.95 -18.50 3.08
N SER A 244 -3.24 -18.50 3.43
CA SER A 244 -4.23 -17.65 2.77
C SER A 244 -3.91 -16.15 2.92
N LYS A 245 -3.43 -15.72 4.10
CA LYS A 245 -2.96 -14.34 4.31
C LYS A 245 -1.72 -14.01 3.48
N MET A 246 -0.78 -14.94 3.35
CA MET A 246 0.43 -14.76 2.54
C MET A 246 0.13 -14.78 1.04
N GLU A 247 -0.74 -15.66 0.57
CA GLU A 247 -1.19 -15.72 -0.82
C GLU A 247 -1.86 -14.40 -1.21
N TRP A 248 -2.73 -13.88 -0.33
CA TRP A 248 -3.33 -12.57 -0.54
C TRP A 248 -2.27 -11.45 -0.59
N ALA A 249 -1.34 -11.41 0.37
CA ALA A 249 -0.28 -10.40 0.36
C ALA A 249 0.61 -10.51 -0.90
N GLY A 250 0.93 -11.74 -1.32
CA GLY A 250 1.67 -12.02 -2.56
C GLY A 250 0.90 -11.63 -3.82
N SER A 251 -0.43 -11.72 -3.79
CA SER A 251 -1.26 -11.28 -4.91
C SER A 251 -1.08 -9.78 -5.20
N ALA A 252 -0.80 -8.97 -4.16
CA ALA A 252 -0.53 -7.52 -4.22
C ALA A 252 0.84 -7.16 -4.80
N ASN A 253 1.71 -8.14 -5.02
CA ASN A 253 3.01 -7.89 -5.62
C ASN A 253 2.86 -7.37 -7.06
N GLY A 254 3.59 -6.30 -7.35
CA GLY A 254 3.56 -5.61 -8.63
C GLY A 254 4.25 -4.25 -8.56
N THR A 255 4.27 -3.59 -9.71
CA THR A 255 4.73 -2.20 -9.83
C THR A 255 3.53 -1.28 -9.87
N TYR A 256 3.63 -0.14 -9.19
CA TYR A 256 2.55 0.81 -9.01
C TYR A 256 3.03 2.18 -9.45
N THR A 257 2.37 2.71 -10.48
CA THR A 257 2.53 4.08 -10.96
C THR A 257 1.29 4.86 -10.58
N ASN A 258 1.44 5.93 -9.80
CA ASN A 258 0.36 6.87 -9.51
C ASN A 258 0.73 8.24 -10.08
N GLN A 259 -0.14 8.80 -10.91
CA GLN A 259 0.03 10.07 -11.57
C GLN A 259 -1.12 11.01 -11.18
N ILE A 260 -0.79 12.22 -10.74
CA ILE A 260 -1.77 13.23 -10.35
C ILE A 260 -1.55 14.50 -11.16
N SER A 261 -2.58 14.96 -11.87
CA SER A 261 -2.63 16.26 -12.53
C SER A 261 -3.44 17.24 -11.69
N MET A 262 -2.79 18.30 -11.24
CA MET A 262 -3.38 19.31 -10.36
C MET A 262 -3.76 20.59 -11.13
N PRO A 263 -4.70 21.40 -10.62
CA PRO A 263 -4.93 22.73 -11.17
C PRO A 263 -3.73 23.65 -10.97
N GLY A 264 -3.37 24.39 -12.02
CA GLY A 264 -2.35 25.42 -11.94
C GLY A 264 -0.91 24.89 -11.83
N VAL A 265 -0.05 25.59 -11.09
CA VAL A 265 1.39 25.30 -11.00
C VAL A 265 1.69 24.55 -9.71
N ILE A 266 2.49 23.47 -9.79
CA ILE A 266 2.96 22.71 -8.64
C ILE A 266 3.88 23.57 -7.77
N LEU A 267 3.64 23.58 -6.47
CA LEU A 267 4.42 24.30 -5.46
C LEU A 267 5.37 23.35 -4.71
N SER A 268 4.86 22.19 -4.31
CA SER A 268 5.62 21.21 -3.55
C SER A 268 5.09 19.80 -3.83
N THR A 269 5.97 18.81 -3.75
CA THR A 269 5.59 17.40 -3.83
C THR A 269 6.69 16.53 -3.23
N ASN A 270 6.34 15.34 -2.74
CA ASN A 270 7.31 14.30 -2.39
C ASN A 270 7.61 13.34 -3.56
N SER A 271 7.16 13.66 -4.77
CA SER A 271 7.55 12.95 -5.98
C SER A 271 8.94 13.39 -6.47
N LYS A 272 9.66 12.46 -7.11
CA LYS A 272 10.90 12.74 -7.86
C LYS A 272 10.65 13.07 -9.34
N SER A 273 9.39 13.01 -9.80
CA SER A 273 8.99 13.17 -11.20
C SER A 273 7.86 14.20 -11.32
N VAL A 274 8.18 15.37 -11.87
CA VAL A 274 7.25 16.48 -12.08
C VAL A 274 7.35 16.94 -13.54
N LYS A 275 6.21 17.02 -14.23
CA LYS A 275 6.10 17.52 -15.60
C LYS A 275 4.91 18.47 -15.72
N GLY A 276 5.18 19.77 -15.78
CA GLY A 276 4.13 20.79 -15.82
C GLY A 276 3.30 20.77 -14.53
N ASN A 277 2.00 20.51 -14.67
CA ASN A 277 1.06 20.39 -13.54
C ASN A 277 0.81 18.94 -13.11
N THR A 278 1.61 18.00 -13.61
CA THR A 278 1.47 16.57 -13.35
C THR A 278 2.65 16.05 -12.55
N VAL A 279 2.37 15.25 -11.52
CA VAL A 279 3.37 14.56 -10.68
C VAL A 279 3.18 13.06 -10.76
N GLU A 280 4.25 12.29 -10.61
CA GLU A 280 4.21 10.83 -10.72
C GLU A 280 5.01 10.13 -9.63
N TRP A 281 4.46 9.07 -9.03
CA TRP A 281 5.17 8.15 -8.15
C TRP A 281 5.19 6.77 -8.78
N LYS A 282 6.40 6.24 -9.02
CA LYS A 282 6.60 4.86 -9.43
C LYS A 282 7.25 4.09 -8.29
N VAL A 283 6.54 3.10 -7.74
CA VAL A 283 6.98 2.33 -6.57
C VAL A 283 6.64 0.85 -6.75
N ASP A 284 7.45 -0.01 -6.15
CA ASP A 284 7.10 -1.42 -5.99
C ASP A 284 6.15 -1.59 -4.79
N SER A 285 5.30 -2.61 -4.86
CA SER A 285 4.44 -3.06 -3.74
C SER A 285 5.16 -3.10 -2.38
N GLN A 286 6.44 -3.52 -2.36
CA GLN A 286 7.25 -3.58 -1.15
C GLN A 286 7.37 -2.22 -0.42
N ARG A 287 7.26 -1.09 -1.15
CA ARG A 287 7.32 0.24 -0.56
C ARG A 287 6.16 0.51 0.40
N PHE A 288 5.01 -0.10 0.18
CA PHE A 288 3.82 0.10 1.02
C PHE A 288 3.25 -1.20 1.59
N GLN A 289 3.96 -2.32 1.46
CA GLN A 289 3.57 -3.58 2.07
C GLN A 289 3.55 -3.46 3.60
N PHE A 290 4.60 -2.89 4.18
CA PHE A 290 4.81 -2.88 5.63
C PHE A 290 4.39 -1.56 6.32
N GLU A 291 4.44 -0.45 5.60
CA GLU A 291 4.06 0.88 6.11
C GLU A 291 3.18 1.61 5.10
N ASP A 292 2.34 2.53 5.59
CA ASP A 292 1.55 3.39 4.72
C ASP A 292 2.45 4.23 3.81
N PHE A 293 2.06 4.38 2.54
CA PHE A 293 2.75 5.26 1.60
C PHE A 293 1.84 6.43 1.22
N ALA A 294 2.25 7.65 1.59
CA ALA A 294 1.52 8.88 1.32
C ALA A 294 2.19 9.67 0.19
N MET A 295 1.44 9.88 -0.88
CA MET A 295 1.81 10.70 -2.04
C MET A 295 1.19 12.08 -1.85
N ARG A 296 1.99 13.14 -1.92
CA ARG A 296 1.56 14.50 -1.60
C ARG A 296 1.95 15.47 -2.69
N VAL A 297 1.02 16.35 -3.04
CA VAL A 297 1.27 17.45 -3.98
C VAL A 297 0.46 18.68 -3.59
N GLU A 298 1.10 19.83 -3.69
CA GLU A 298 0.48 21.13 -3.51
C GLU A 298 0.60 21.92 -4.82
N SER A 299 -0.44 22.65 -5.17
CA SER A 299 -0.45 23.52 -6.35
C SER A 299 -1.19 24.83 -6.11
N ARG A 300 -1.06 25.78 -7.04
CA ARG A 300 -1.87 27.00 -7.04
C ARG A 300 -2.32 27.42 -8.44
N SER A 301 -3.50 28.00 -8.51
CA SER A 301 -4.03 28.68 -9.70
C SER A 301 -4.26 30.16 -9.42
N ALA A 302 -4.00 31.00 -10.41
CA ALA A 302 -4.34 32.43 -10.35
C ALA A 302 -5.85 32.64 -10.52
N ASN A 303 -6.43 33.50 -9.70
CA ASN A 303 -7.82 33.94 -9.85
C ASN A 303 -7.84 35.16 -10.78
N VAL A 304 -7.73 34.93 -12.10
CA VAL A 304 -7.59 36.01 -13.10
C VAL A 304 -8.70 37.05 -12.98
N SER A 305 -9.94 36.61 -12.73
CA SER A 305 -11.07 37.52 -12.48
C SER A 305 -10.82 38.49 -11.32
N MET A 306 -10.19 38.03 -10.24
CA MET A 306 -9.89 38.86 -9.08
C MET A 306 -8.78 39.89 -9.37
N PHE A 307 -7.83 39.56 -10.24
CA PHE A 307 -6.85 40.55 -10.74
C PHE A 307 -7.55 41.65 -11.54
N VAL A 308 -8.47 41.27 -12.44
CA VAL A 308 -9.25 42.23 -13.24
C VAL A 308 -10.11 43.13 -12.34
N ILE A 309 -10.85 42.54 -11.39
CA ILE A 309 -11.68 43.29 -10.44
C ILE A 309 -10.82 44.28 -9.64
N THR A 310 -9.67 43.84 -9.13
CA THR A 310 -8.76 44.72 -8.38
C THR A 310 -8.23 45.85 -9.26
N GLY A 311 -7.89 45.56 -10.51
CA GLY A 311 -7.46 46.57 -11.48
C GLY A 311 -8.54 47.62 -11.75
N ILE A 312 -9.80 47.20 -11.94
CA ILE A 312 -10.93 48.11 -12.14
C ILE A 312 -11.13 49.00 -10.90
N ILE A 313 -11.13 48.43 -9.70
CA ILE A 313 -11.28 49.18 -8.45
C ILE A 313 -10.16 50.22 -8.31
N PHE A 314 -8.92 49.85 -8.65
CA PHE A 314 -7.78 50.76 -8.60
C PHE A 314 -7.92 51.92 -9.59
N VAL A 315 -8.35 51.65 -10.83
CA VAL A 315 -8.60 52.70 -11.84
C VAL A 315 -9.73 53.63 -11.41
N LEU A 316 -10.84 53.10 -10.88
CA LEU A 316 -11.95 53.92 -10.38
C LEU A 316 -11.52 54.81 -9.20
N ALA A 317 -10.71 54.27 -8.27
CA ALA A 317 -10.16 55.06 -7.17
C ALA A 317 -9.26 56.20 -7.67
N LEU A 318 -8.41 55.94 -8.67
CA LEU A 318 -7.58 56.97 -9.30
C LEU A 318 -8.42 58.05 -9.99
N LEU A 319 -9.46 57.67 -10.73
CA LEU A 319 -10.37 58.62 -11.38
C LEU A 319 -11.08 59.50 -10.34
N LEU A 320 -11.58 58.93 -9.25
CA LEU A 320 -12.21 59.68 -8.17
C LEU A 320 -11.26 60.66 -7.47
N LEU A 321 -9.95 60.36 -7.41
CA LEU A 321 -8.94 61.28 -6.87
C LEU A 321 -8.57 62.41 -7.84
N ILE A 322 -8.61 62.15 -9.14
CA ILE A 322 -8.19 63.10 -10.19
C ILE A 322 -9.33 64.04 -10.61
N ILE A 323 -10.58 63.54 -10.72
CA ILE A 323 -11.75 64.31 -11.16
C ILE A 323 -11.97 65.61 -10.34
N PRO A 324 -11.88 65.62 -9.01
CA PRO A 324 -12.03 66.84 -8.22
C PRO A 324 -10.92 67.87 -8.46
N LYS A 325 -9.70 67.41 -8.80
CA LYS A 325 -8.57 68.28 -9.12
C LYS A 325 -8.70 68.90 -10.52
N ILE A 326 -9.26 68.16 -11.47
CA ILE A 326 -9.55 68.67 -12.82
C ILE A 326 -10.72 69.68 -12.76
N ARG A 327 -11.75 69.42 -11.96
CA ARG A 327 -12.91 70.33 -11.79
C ARG A 327 -12.61 71.62 -11.01
N ARG A 328 -11.47 71.71 -10.33
CA ARG A 328 -11.03 72.91 -9.58
C ARG A 328 -10.08 73.83 -10.34
N LYS A 329 -9.69 73.47 -11.56
CA LYS A 329 -8.99 74.34 -12.52
C LYS A 329 -9.98 74.86 -13.54
#